data_AF-A0A377FTP8-F1
#
_entry.id   AF-A0A377FTP8-F1
#
_cell.length_a   1.000
_cell.length_b   1.000
_cell.length_c   1.000
_cell.angle_alpha   90.00
_cell.angle_beta   90.00
_cell.angle_gamma   90.00
#
_symmetry.space_group_name_H-M   'P 1'
#
loop_
_entity.id
_entity.type
_entity.pdbx_description
1 polymer ?
#
loop_
_entity_poly.entity_id
_entity_poly.type
_entity_poly.pdbx_seq_one_letter_code
_entity_poly.pdbx_strand_id
1 'polypeptide(L)'
;MNRMKEEHGFTLVEMAAVLLIISVLLLLLVPSMSDGKSRADSVSCEGSVRIVESEINLYYAEHKAYPESLAVIKRNGSGDALTYSCQSTNYTYAPATGTLTKQ
;
A
#
# COMPACT_ATOMS: atom_id res chain seq x y z
N MET A 1 47.34 23.44 -46.13
CA MET A 1 47.71 22.30 -45.27
C MET A 1 46.66 22.15 -44.18
N ASN A 2 45.72 21.22 -44.35
CA ASN A 2 44.65 20.98 -43.37
C ASN A 2 45.17 19.99 -42.31
N ARG A 3 45.32 20.46 -41.05
CA ARG A 3 45.65 19.57 -39.93
C ARG A 3 44.38 18.81 -39.54
N MET A 4 44.39 17.49 -39.72
CA MET A 4 43.37 16.61 -39.15
C MET A 4 43.52 16.65 -37.64
N LYS A 5 42.45 17.03 -36.93
CA LYS A 5 42.39 17.01 -35.47
C LYS A 5 42.23 15.55 -35.03
N GLU A 6 43.05 15.12 -34.09
CA GLU A 6 42.93 13.78 -33.50
C GLU A 6 41.74 13.75 -32.54
N GLU A 7 40.67 13.12 -32.98
CA GLU A 7 39.47 12.87 -32.18
C GLU A 7 39.84 11.85 -31.08
N HIS A 8 40.00 12.33 -29.84
CA HIS A 8 40.23 11.45 -28.70
C HIS A 8 38.91 10.76 -28.34
N GLY A 9 38.80 9.46 -28.64
CA GLY A 9 37.65 8.63 -28.29
C GLY A 9 37.66 8.20 -26.83
N PHE A 10 36.47 7.95 -26.28
CA PHE A 10 36.27 7.37 -24.94
C PHE A 10 37.03 6.03 -24.81
N THR A 11 37.73 5.85 -23.71
CA THR A 11 38.40 4.58 -23.41
C THR A 11 37.42 3.56 -22.81
N LEU A 12 37.69 2.26 -23.01
CA LEU A 12 36.93 1.20 -22.34
C LEU A 12 37.01 1.30 -20.81
N VAL A 13 38.15 1.80 -20.30
CA VAL A 13 38.39 1.99 -18.86
C VAL A 13 37.47 3.05 -18.27
N GLU A 14 37.25 4.15 -18.99
CA GLU A 14 36.32 5.21 -18.55
C GLU A 14 34.88 4.69 -18.46
N MET A 15 34.42 3.94 -19.46
CA MET A 15 33.08 3.35 -19.43
C MET A 15 32.93 2.31 -18.31
N ALA A 16 33.99 1.52 -18.05
CA ALA A 16 33.98 0.55 -16.95
C ALA A 16 33.89 1.22 -15.57
N ALA A 17 34.62 2.32 -15.36
CA ALA A 17 34.56 3.09 -14.11
C ALA A 17 33.17 3.71 -13.89
N VAL A 18 32.52 4.21 -14.95
CA VAL A 18 31.17 4.79 -14.86
C VAL A 18 30.12 3.74 -14.50
N LEU A 19 30.16 2.56 -15.14
CA LEU A 19 29.23 1.47 -14.83
C LEU A 19 29.41 0.94 -13.40
N LEU A 20 30.65 0.89 -12.91
CA LEU A 20 30.95 0.56 -11.52
C LEU A 20 30.27 1.54 -10.57
N ILE A 21 30.42 2.85 -10.79
CA ILE A 21 29.79 3.87 -9.94
C ILE A 21 28.27 3.78 -9.99
N ILE A 22 27.66 3.64 -11.19
CA ILE A 22 26.20 3.51 -11.33
C ILE A 22 25.68 2.27 -10.58
N SER A 23 26.40 1.14 -10.65
CA SER A 23 26.01 -0.09 -9.94
C SER A 23 25.94 0.11 -8.42
N VAL A 24 26.91 0.82 -7.84
CA VAL A 24 26.96 1.12 -6.40
C VAL A 24 25.83 2.07 -6.00
N LEU A 25 25.56 3.09 -6.82
CA LEU A 25 24.45 4.03 -6.58
C LEU A 25 23.09 3.31 -6.60
N LEU A 26 22.87 2.39 -7.54
CA LEU A 26 21.63 1.61 -7.60
C LEU A 26 21.44 0.73 -6.36
N LEU A 27 22.51 0.09 -5.86
CA LEU A 27 22.47 -0.72 -4.64
C LEU A 27 22.07 0.09 -3.39
N LEU A 28 22.46 1.36 -3.32
CA LEU A 28 22.08 2.24 -2.20
C LEU A 28 20.63 2.76 -2.33
N LEU A 29 20.11 2.92 -3.55
CA LEU A 29 18.78 3.49 -3.80
C LEU A 29 17.65 2.46 -3.63
N VAL A 30 17.82 1.24 -4.14
CA VAL A 30 16.80 0.17 -4.10
C VAL A 30 16.25 -0.13 -2.69
N PRO A 31 17.06 -0.28 -1.61
CA PRO A 31 16.54 -0.66 -0.30
C PRO A 31 15.59 0.40 0.29
N SER A 32 15.72 1.67 -0.11
CA SER A 32 14.90 2.76 0.44
C SER A 32 13.45 2.79 -0.08
N MET A 33 13.17 2.12 -1.20
CA MET A 33 11.84 2.19 -1.84
C MET A 33 10.84 1.15 -1.31
N SER A 34 11.30 0.10 -0.64
CA SER A 34 10.44 -1.03 -0.24
C SER A 34 9.52 -0.71 0.96
N ASP A 35 9.89 0.21 1.86
CA ASP A 35 9.11 0.51 3.07
C ASP A 35 7.92 1.45 2.85
N GLY A 36 8.00 2.34 1.85
CA GLY A 36 6.96 3.34 1.59
C GLY A 36 5.60 2.72 1.20
N LYS A 37 5.63 1.61 0.47
CA LYS A 37 4.44 0.87 0.02
C LYS A 37 3.66 0.32 1.21
N SER A 38 4.33 -0.39 2.13
CA SER A 38 3.70 -1.03 3.29
C SER A 38 3.05 0.00 4.21
N ARG A 39 3.72 1.14 4.44
CA ARG A 39 3.17 2.24 5.24
C ARG A 39 1.98 2.93 4.57
N ALA A 40 2.04 3.14 3.25
CA ALA A 40 0.91 3.69 2.51
C ALA A 40 -0.31 2.75 2.56
N ASP A 41 -0.08 1.44 2.41
CA ASP A 41 -1.13 0.42 2.44
C ASP A 41 -1.80 0.32 3.83
N SER A 42 -1.02 0.44 4.92
CA SER A 42 -1.57 0.43 6.28
C SER A 42 -2.42 1.67 6.58
N VAL A 43 -1.95 2.87 6.20
CA VAL A 43 -2.71 4.12 6.34
C VAL A 43 -3.99 4.08 5.50
N SER A 44 -3.90 3.58 4.27
CA SER A 44 -5.07 3.42 3.38
C SER A 44 -6.10 2.44 3.96
N CYS A 45 -5.65 1.33 4.52
CA CYS A 45 -6.55 0.40 5.22
C CYS A 45 -7.22 1.07 6.42
N GLU A 46 -6.45 1.74 7.29
CA GLU A 46 -7.02 2.37 8.48
C GLU A 46 -8.11 3.39 8.12
N GLY A 47 -7.88 4.19 7.07
CA GLY A 47 -8.91 5.10 6.54
C GLY A 47 -10.15 4.36 6.06
N SER A 48 -9.97 3.23 5.36
CA SER A 48 -11.08 2.41 4.88
C SER A 48 -11.90 1.81 6.02
N VAL A 49 -11.24 1.35 7.09
CA VAL A 49 -11.90 0.83 8.31
C VAL A 49 -12.76 1.92 8.96
N ARG A 50 -12.24 3.14 9.14
CA ARG A 50 -13.00 4.27 9.71
C ARG A 50 -14.26 4.61 8.89
N ILE A 51 -14.19 4.45 7.57
CA ILE A 51 -15.36 4.63 6.69
C ILE A 51 -16.41 3.56 6.99
N VAL A 52 -16.01 2.28 7.11
CA VAL A 52 -16.95 1.19 7.49
C VAL A 52 -17.57 1.46 8.86
N GLU A 53 -16.78 1.86 9.85
CA GLU A 53 -17.27 2.19 11.20
C GLU A 53 -18.29 3.34 11.16
N SER A 54 -18.04 4.34 10.30
CA SER A 54 -18.98 5.43 10.09
C SER A 54 -20.30 4.93 9.47
N GLU A 55 -20.24 4.01 8.51
CA GLU A 55 -21.44 3.38 7.91
C GLU A 55 -22.21 2.52 8.92
N ILE A 56 -21.52 1.77 9.79
CA ILE A 56 -22.14 1.02 10.89
C ILE A 56 -22.88 1.97 11.85
N ASN A 57 -22.22 3.07 12.23
CA ASN A 57 -22.82 4.08 13.10
C ASN A 57 -24.01 4.79 12.44
N LEU A 58 -23.93 5.05 11.14
CA LEU A 58 -25.04 5.61 10.37
C LEU A 58 -26.24 4.65 10.35
N TYR A 59 -25.99 3.36 10.09
CA TYR A 59 -27.03 2.34 10.14
C TYR A 59 -27.72 2.29 11.51
N TYR A 60 -26.93 2.34 12.59
CA TYR A 60 -27.44 2.43 13.95
C TYR A 60 -28.27 3.70 14.19
N ALA A 61 -27.84 4.85 13.65
CA ALA A 61 -28.58 6.10 13.79
C ALA A 61 -29.98 6.01 13.18
N GLU A 62 -30.11 5.33 12.03
CA GLU A 62 -31.36 5.14 11.29
C GLU A 62 -32.25 4.03 11.89
N HIS A 63 -31.67 2.88 12.25
CA HIS A 63 -32.42 1.67 12.62
C HIS A 63 -32.46 1.39 14.13
N LYS A 64 -31.72 2.15 14.94
CA LYS A 64 -31.53 1.96 16.39
C LYS A 64 -30.97 0.59 16.78
N ALA A 65 -30.38 -0.12 15.82
CA ALA A 65 -29.74 -1.41 15.99
C ALA A 65 -28.48 -1.45 15.11
N TYR A 66 -27.45 -2.16 15.58
CA TYR A 66 -26.28 -2.42 14.75
C TYR A 66 -26.64 -3.43 13.65
N PRO A 67 -26.03 -3.34 12.46
CA PRO A 67 -26.31 -4.30 11.41
C PRO A 67 -25.90 -5.70 11.88
N GLU A 68 -26.74 -6.71 11.65
CA GLU A 68 -26.45 -8.09 12.06
C GLU A 68 -25.22 -8.66 11.35
N SER A 69 -24.88 -8.11 10.19
CA SER A 69 -23.68 -8.44 9.44
C SER A 69 -23.24 -7.29 8.54
N LEU A 70 -21.98 -7.32 8.10
CA LEU A 70 -21.44 -6.35 7.14
C LEU A 70 -22.09 -6.48 5.75
N ALA A 71 -22.78 -7.59 5.48
CA ALA A 71 -23.53 -7.77 4.23
C ALA A 71 -24.71 -6.79 4.12
N VAL A 72 -25.30 -6.38 5.24
CA VAL A 72 -26.40 -5.40 5.29
C VAL A 72 -25.97 -4.05 4.75
N ILE A 73 -24.73 -3.63 5.08
CA ILE A 73 -24.11 -2.39 4.58
C ILE A 73 -23.24 -2.62 3.34
N LYS A 74 -23.28 -3.80 2.73
CA LYS A 74 -22.49 -4.19 1.54
C LYS A 74 -20.97 -4.02 1.70
N ARG A 75 -20.46 -4.26 2.92
CA ARG A 75 -19.03 -4.21 3.27
C ARG A 75 -18.44 -5.57 3.62
N ASN A 76 -19.16 -6.68 3.42
CA ASN A 76 -18.65 -8.01 3.71
C ASN A 76 -17.51 -8.40 2.76
N GLY A 77 -16.54 -9.16 3.27
CA GLY A 77 -15.54 -9.85 2.48
C GLY A 77 -16.15 -11.01 1.67
N SER A 78 -15.40 -11.45 0.67
CA SER A 78 -15.75 -12.55 -0.23
C SER A 78 -15.76 -13.91 0.51
N GLY A 79 -16.79 -14.18 1.30
CA GLY A 79 -17.02 -15.50 1.91
C GLY A 79 -17.55 -15.48 3.34
N ASP A 80 -17.49 -14.34 4.05
CA ASP A 80 -17.94 -14.26 5.44
C ASP A 80 -18.61 -12.90 5.72
N ALA A 81 -19.86 -12.96 6.19
CA ALA A 81 -20.68 -11.78 6.42
C ALA A 81 -20.24 -10.94 7.63
N LEU A 82 -19.38 -11.49 8.50
CA LEU A 82 -18.83 -10.84 9.68
C LEU A 82 -17.36 -10.45 9.49
N THR A 83 -16.80 -10.64 8.31
CA THR A 83 -15.39 -10.30 8.04
C THR A 83 -15.28 -9.14 7.08
N TYR A 84 -14.46 -8.15 7.44
CA TYR A 84 -14.00 -7.08 6.57
C TYR A 84 -12.53 -7.29 6.27
N SER A 85 -12.13 -7.28 5.01
CA SER A 85 -10.72 -7.38 4.62
C SER A 85 -10.26 -6.10 3.93
N CYS A 86 -9.08 -5.64 4.32
CA CYS A 86 -8.36 -4.56 3.65
C CYS A 86 -6.94 -5.05 3.39
N GLN A 87 -6.39 -4.83 2.20
CA GLN A 87 -5.00 -5.21 1.89
C GLN A 87 -4.67 -6.66 2.34
N SER A 88 -3.77 -6.84 3.31
CA SER A 88 -3.38 -8.12 3.89
C SER A 88 -3.93 -8.37 5.31
N THR A 89 -4.85 -7.54 5.81
CA THR A 89 -5.40 -7.64 7.17
C THR A 89 -6.90 -7.93 7.15
N ASN A 90 -7.32 -8.87 7.98
CA ASN A 90 -8.73 -9.18 8.21
C ASN A 90 -9.20 -8.55 9.53
N TYR A 91 -10.45 -8.10 9.53
CA TYR A 91 -11.16 -7.55 10.68
C TYR A 91 -12.42 -8.38 10.91
N THR A 92 -12.66 -8.74 12.15
CA THR A 92 -13.88 -9.41 12.58
C THR A 92 -14.85 -8.38 13.15
N TYR A 93 -16.08 -8.40 12.63
CA TYR A 93 -17.18 -7.56 13.05
C TYR A 93 -17.98 -8.24 14.16
N ALA A 94 -18.21 -7.51 15.25
CA ALA A 94 -19.05 -7.94 16.36
C ALA A 94 -20.42 -7.22 16.29
N PRO A 95 -21.51 -7.90 15.89
CA PRO A 95 -22.83 -7.27 15.75
C PRO A 95 -23.45 -6.80 17.07
N ALA A 96 -23.04 -7.39 18.20
CA ALA A 96 -23.52 -6.97 19.52
C ALA A 96 -23.02 -5.58 19.94
N THR A 97 -21.85 -5.17 19.45
CA THR A 97 -21.15 -3.93 19.86
C THR A 97 -20.95 -2.96 18.69
N GLY A 98 -21.14 -3.39 17.45
CA GLY A 98 -20.89 -2.59 16.26
C GLY A 98 -19.41 -2.36 15.95
N THR A 99 -18.50 -3.15 16.53
CA THR A 99 -17.05 -2.90 16.48
C THR A 99 -16.33 -3.80 15.48
N LEU A 100 -15.31 -3.25 14.81
CA LEU A 100 -14.36 -4.02 13.99
C LEU A 100 -13.08 -4.28 14.79
N THR A 101 -12.76 -5.56 15.02
CA THR A 101 -11.53 -5.96 15.71
C THR A 101 -10.57 -6.57 14.70
N LYS A 102 -9.32 -6.09 14.67
CA LYS A 102 -8.27 -6.68 13.85
C LYS A 102 -7.98 -8.11 14.32
N GLN A 103 -7.93 -9.07 13.39
CA GLN A 103 -7.45 -10.43 13.67
C GLN A 103 -5.94 -10.49 13.90
#